data_AF-A0AAE9ZDX6-F1
#
_entry.id   AF-A0AAE9ZDX6-F1
#
_cell.length_a   1.000
_cell.length_b   1.000
_cell.length_c   1.000
_cell.angle_alpha   90.00
_cell.angle_beta   90.00
_cell.angle_gamma   90.00
#
_symmetry.space_group_name_H-M   'P 1'
#
loop_
_entity.id
_entity.type
_entity.pdbx_description
1 polymer ?
#
loop_
_entity_poly.entity_id
_entity_poly.type
_entity_poly.pdbx_seq_one_letter_code
_entity_poly.pdbx_strand_id
1 'polypeptide(L)'
;MLRSLVAVIIAVVAGLAVAKLIEGGAAALMQASASSTIYQAFLALSWFTGSFSAALIALFIARRWVPVGVIAAASMFVSAIVVLVSSPLHWILWPAAAVLTFCGGALAIKVTSASYALPQQNSKDGLFDE
;
A
#
# COMPACT_ATOMS: atom_id res chain seq x y z
N MET A 1 9.36 2.32 18.85
CA MET A 1 9.28 3.06 17.57
C MET A 1 10.04 2.38 16.43
N LEU A 2 11.22 1.79 16.65
CA LEU A 2 11.96 1.09 15.58
C LEU A 2 11.15 -0.04 14.91
N ARG A 3 10.42 -0.85 15.69
CA ARG A 3 9.56 -1.94 15.19
C ARG A 3 8.46 -1.49 14.24
N SER A 4 7.78 -0.37 14.53
CA SER A 4 6.72 0.16 13.67
C SER A 4 7.29 0.74 12.38
N LEU A 5 8.49 1.34 12.44
CA LEU A 5 9.17 1.87 11.27
C LEU A 5 9.64 0.73 10.33
N VAL A 6 10.23 -0.33 10.88
CA VAL A 6 10.60 -1.53 10.12
C VAL A 6 9.36 -2.19 9.48
N ALA A 7 8.24 -2.24 10.21
CA ALA A 7 6.97 -2.76 9.68
C ALA A 7 6.49 -1.99 8.44
N VAL A 8 6.54 -0.66 8.48
CA VAL A 8 6.17 0.20 7.34
C VAL A 8 7.10 -0.05 6.16
N ILE A 9 8.42 -0.10 6.38
CA ILE A 9 9.38 -0.33 5.29
C ILE A 9 9.11 -1.67 4.61
N ILE A 10 8.99 -2.75 5.38
CA ILE A 10 8.71 -4.09 4.85
C ILE A 10 7.39 -4.10 4.07
N ALA A 11 6.36 -3.47 4.62
CA ALA A 11 5.05 -3.40 4.00
C ALA A 11 5.06 -2.63 2.67
N VAL A 12 5.74 -1.48 2.62
CA VAL A 12 5.88 -0.67 1.40
C VAL A 12 6.67 -1.42 0.34
N VAL A 13 7.80 -2.05 0.71
CA VAL A 13 8.61 -2.85 -0.23
C VAL A 13 7.80 -4.02 -0.77
N ALA A 14 7.06 -4.74 0.09
CA ALA A 14 6.21 -5.84 -0.34
C ALA A 14 5.08 -5.38 -1.28
N GLY A 15 4.41 -4.27 -0.95
CA GLY A 15 3.37 -3.73 -1.82
C GLY A 15 3.91 -3.20 -3.16
N LEU A 16 5.12 -2.63 -3.19
CA LEU A 16 5.79 -2.25 -4.44
C LEU A 16 6.11 -3.46 -5.30
N ALA A 17 6.59 -4.56 -4.69
CA ALA A 17 6.82 -5.80 -5.38
C ALA A 17 5.53 -6.36 -5.99
N VAL A 18 4.41 -6.32 -5.26
CA VAL A 18 3.09 -6.72 -5.76
C VAL A 18 2.67 -5.84 -6.95
N ALA A 19 2.77 -4.51 -6.81
CA ALA A 19 2.41 -3.59 -7.90
C ALA A 19 3.25 -3.87 -9.17
N LYS A 20 4.56 -4.08 -9.02
CA LYS A 20 5.45 -4.33 -10.16
C LYS A 20 5.28 -5.73 -10.77
N LEU A 21 4.95 -6.73 -9.97
CA LEU A 21 4.59 -8.05 -10.49
C LEU A 21 3.31 -8.01 -11.32
N ILE A 22 2.30 -7.27 -10.88
CA ILE A 22 1.03 -7.14 -11.61
C ILE A 22 1.24 -6.32 -12.89
N GLU A 23 1.97 -5.21 -12.82
CA GLU A 23 2.31 -4.39 -13.98
C GLU A 23 3.11 -5.21 -15.01
N GLY A 24 4.21 -5.85 -14.58
CA GLY A 24 5.07 -6.65 -15.46
C GLY A 24 4.39 -7.89 -16.02
N GLY A 25 3.57 -8.57 -15.21
CA GLY A 25 2.78 -9.72 -15.64
C GLY A 25 1.71 -9.34 -16.67
N ALA A 26 1.02 -8.22 -16.46
CA ALA A 26 0.05 -7.69 -17.43
C ALA A 26 0.73 -7.26 -18.74
N ALA A 27 1.87 -6.59 -18.66
CA ALA A 27 2.66 -6.19 -19.82
C ALA A 27 3.09 -7.41 -20.66
N ALA A 28 3.57 -8.46 -20.00
CA ALA A 28 4.03 -9.68 -20.65
C ALA A 28 2.88 -10.47 -21.30
N LEU A 29 1.75 -10.59 -20.62
CA LEU A 29 0.59 -11.35 -21.11
C LEU A 29 -0.12 -10.66 -22.27
N MET A 30 -0.19 -9.33 -22.27
CA MET A 30 -0.99 -8.59 -23.24
C MET A 30 -0.18 -8.09 -24.43
N GLN A 31 1.16 -8.16 -24.38
CA GLN A 31 2.05 -7.50 -25.35
C GLN A 31 1.64 -6.04 -25.62
N ALA A 32 1.05 -5.41 -24.60
CA ALA A 32 0.40 -4.12 -24.74
C ALA A 32 1.45 -3.01 -24.67
N SER A 33 1.41 -2.07 -25.59
CA SER A 33 2.28 -0.89 -25.50
C SER A 33 1.91 -0.08 -24.25
N ALA A 34 2.90 0.61 -23.67
CA ALA A 34 2.70 1.52 -22.54
C ALA A 34 1.71 2.66 -22.85
N SER A 35 1.51 2.97 -24.14
CA SER A 35 0.54 3.96 -24.61
C SER A 35 -0.89 3.44 -24.72
N SER A 36 -1.11 2.13 -24.65
CA SER A 36 -2.45 1.55 -24.76
C SER A 36 -3.30 1.84 -23.53
N THR A 37 -4.59 2.16 -23.74
CA THR A 37 -5.55 2.37 -22.66
C THR A 37 -5.68 1.15 -21.75
N ILE A 38 -5.48 -0.05 -22.31
CA ILE A 38 -5.50 -1.31 -21.58
C ILE A 38 -4.33 -1.37 -20.58
N TYR A 39 -3.10 -1.11 -21.04
CA TYR A 39 -1.93 -1.04 -20.15
C TYR A 39 -2.13 -0.04 -19.01
N GLN A 40 -2.71 1.12 -19.33
CA GLN A 40 -2.97 2.18 -18.36
C GLN A 40 -4.00 1.77 -17.29
N ALA A 41 -5.04 1.01 -17.65
CA ALA A 41 -6.00 0.46 -16.69
C ALA A 41 -5.33 -0.58 -15.77
N PHE A 42 -4.47 -1.44 -16.32
CA PHE A 42 -3.70 -2.40 -15.52
C PHE A 42 -2.69 -1.74 -14.59
N LEU A 43 -2.05 -0.66 -15.04
CA LEU A 43 -1.19 0.16 -14.21
C LEU A 43 -1.95 0.72 -13.01
N ALA A 44 -3.14 1.28 -13.22
CA ALA A 44 -3.97 1.79 -12.13
C ALA A 44 -4.39 0.67 -11.14
N LEU A 45 -4.74 -0.51 -11.65
CA LEU A 45 -5.06 -1.70 -10.84
C LEU A 45 -3.86 -2.21 -10.06
N SER A 46 -2.65 -2.16 -10.62
CA SER A 46 -1.43 -2.60 -9.96
C SER A 46 -1.06 -1.70 -8.78
N TRP A 47 -1.27 -0.39 -8.92
CA TRP A 47 -1.09 0.57 -7.83
C TRP A 47 -2.15 0.43 -6.72
N PHE A 48 -3.41 0.18 -7.09
CA PHE A 48 -4.48 -0.14 -6.14
C PHE A 48 -4.15 -1.38 -5.31
N THR A 49 -3.78 -2.46 -5.98
CA THR A 49 -3.45 -3.74 -5.32
C THR A 49 -2.18 -3.62 -4.49
N GLY A 50 -1.16 -2.91 -4.99
CA GLY A 50 0.05 -2.62 -4.23
C GLY A 50 -0.21 -1.83 -2.95
N SER A 51 -1.02 -0.75 -3.01
CA SER A 51 -1.32 0.05 -1.82
C SER A 51 -2.17 -0.70 -0.81
N PHE A 52 -3.13 -1.49 -1.28
CA PHE A 52 -3.93 -2.39 -0.45
C PHE A 52 -3.06 -3.44 0.26
N SER A 53 -2.17 -4.12 -0.48
CA SER A 53 -1.25 -5.11 0.09
C SER A 53 -0.28 -4.49 1.09
N ALA A 54 0.28 -3.31 0.80
CA ALA A 54 1.14 -2.60 1.76
C ALA A 54 0.38 -2.24 3.05
N ALA A 55 -0.81 -1.65 2.93
CA ALA A 55 -1.62 -1.29 4.09
C ALA A 55 -2.01 -2.54 4.91
N LEU A 56 -2.38 -3.64 4.26
CA LEU A 56 -2.66 -4.91 4.93
C LEU A 56 -1.45 -5.44 5.70
N ILE A 57 -0.28 -5.54 5.04
CA ILE A 57 0.94 -6.08 5.67
C ILE A 57 1.37 -5.21 6.85
N ALA A 58 1.32 -3.88 6.68
CA ALA A 58 1.61 -2.93 7.75
C ALA A 58 0.68 -3.14 8.96
N LEU A 59 -0.63 -3.30 8.71
CA LEU A 59 -1.61 -3.55 9.76
C LEU A 59 -1.43 -4.92 10.42
N PHE A 60 -1.08 -5.97 9.68
CA PHE A 60 -0.79 -7.28 10.26
C PHE A 60 0.43 -7.23 11.18
N ILE A 61 1.53 -6.60 10.75
CA ILE A 61 2.75 -6.49 11.56
C ILE A 61 2.51 -5.59 12.79
N ALA A 62 1.74 -4.51 12.64
CA ALA A 62 1.47 -3.55 13.70
C ALA A 62 0.27 -3.91 14.59
N ARG A 63 -0.24 -5.15 14.54
CA ARG A 63 -1.41 -5.61 15.33
C ARG A 63 -2.65 -4.71 15.15
N ARG A 64 -2.95 -4.36 13.90
CA ARG A 64 -4.11 -3.57 13.49
C ARG A 64 -4.13 -2.14 14.06
N TRP A 65 -2.96 -1.54 14.28
CA TRP A 65 -2.85 -0.14 14.66
C TRP A 65 -3.00 0.77 13.44
N VAL A 66 -4.11 1.53 13.38
CA VAL A 66 -4.51 2.34 12.21
C VAL A 66 -3.40 3.28 11.70
N PRO A 67 -2.67 4.04 12.55
CA PRO A 67 -1.66 4.98 12.08
C PRO A 67 -0.59 4.34 11.20
N VAL A 68 -0.20 3.09 11.48
CA VAL A 68 0.82 2.38 10.67
C VAL A 68 0.27 2.03 9.29
N GLY A 69 -0.99 1.58 9.23
CA GLY A 69 -1.67 1.33 7.96
C GLY A 69 -1.81 2.60 7.11
N VAL A 70 -2.15 3.72 7.75
CA VAL A 70 -2.25 5.03 7.08
C VAL A 70 -0.90 5.48 6.54
N ILE A 71 0.18 5.36 7.32
CA ILE A 71 1.52 5.75 6.88
C ILE A 71 1.97 4.88 5.70
N ALA A 72 1.79 3.55 5.76
CA ALA A 72 2.16 2.66 4.67
C ALA A 72 1.36 2.94 3.39
N ALA A 73 0.04 3.18 3.51
CA ALA A 73 -0.80 3.58 2.38
C ALA A 73 -0.36 4.92 1.78
N ALA A 74 -0.04 5.91 2.63
CA ALA A 74 0.44 7.22 2.19
C ALA A 74 1.80 7.12 1.48
N SER A 75 2.72 6.29 1.97
CA SER A 75 4.01 6.05 1.30
C SER A 75 3.82 5.43 -0.10
N MET A 76 2.86 4.53 -0.26
CA MET A 76 2.51 3.96 -1.57
C MET A 76 1.85 4.99 -2.48
N PHE A 77 0.98 5.85 -1.95
CA PHE A 77 0.39 6.96 -2.69
C PHE A 77 1.44 7.94 -3.22
N VAL A 78 2.41 8.32 -2.39
CA VAL A 78 3.54 9.16 -2.82
C VAL A 78 4.35 8.46 -3.90
N SER A 79 4.64 7.16 -3.73
CA SER A 79 5.39 6.37 -4.72
C SER A 79 4.65 6.30 -6.06
N ALA A 80 3.33 6.12 -6.03
CA ALA A 80 2.49 6.14 -7.21
C ALA A 80 2.56 7.52 -7.90
N ILE A 81 2.43 8.63 -7.15
CA ILE A 81 2.56 9.98 -7.70
C ILE A 81 3.92 10.17 -8.38
N VAL A 82 5.02 9.77 -7.75
CA VAL A 82 6.36 9.90 -8.36
C VAL A 82 6.43 9.15 -9.68
N VAL A 83 5.88 7.94 -9.75
CA VAL A 83 5.86 7.17 -11.01
C VAL A 83 4.95 7.81 -12.06
N LEU A 84 3.78 8.32 -11.65
CA LEU A 84 2.84 9.03 -12.53
C LEU A 84 3.42 10.33 -13.09
N VAL A 85 4.22 11.07 -12.31
CA VAL A 85 4.94 12.28 -12.75
C VAL A 85 6.04 11.93 -13.74
N SER A 86 6.74 10.81 -13.52
CA SER A 86 7.84 10.36 -14.38
C SER A 86 7.38 9.70 -15.70
N SER A 87 6.08 9.36 -15.81
CA SER A 87 5.52 8.67 -16.97
C SER A 87 4.55 9.58 -17.73
N PRO A 88 4.63 9.69 -19.07
CA PRO A 88 3.67 10.46 -19.87
C PRO A 88 2.34 9.71 -19.94
N LEU A 89 1.55 9.78 -18.86
CA LEU A 89 0.21 9.23 -18.77
C LEU A 89 -0.83 10.25 -19.18
N HIS A 90 -1.96 9.76 -19.66
CA HIS A 90 -3.11 10.60 -19.98
C HIS A 90 -3.54 11.39 -18.72
N TRP A 91 -3.75 12.70 -18.85
CA TRP A 91 -4.07 13.60 -17.72
C TRP A 91 -5.26 13.12 -16.86
N ILE A 92 -6.22 12.41 -17.47
CA ILE A 92 -7.40 11.85 -16.80
C ILE A 92 -7.04 10.72 -15.81
N LEU A 93 -5.91 10.04 -16.02
CA LEU A 93 -5.50 8.91 -15.18
C LEU A 93 -4.85 9.35 -13.87
N TRP A 94 -4.40 10.59 -13.78
CA TRP A 94 -3.85 11.14 -12.54
C TRP A 94 -4.87 11.13 -11.40
N PRO A 95 -6.07 11.72 -11.55
CA PRO A 95 -7.08 11.65 -10.49
C PRO A 95 -7.58 10.22 -10.27
N ALA A 96 -7.69 9.39 -11.31
CA ALA A 96 -8.14 8.00 -11.17
C ALA A 96 -7.15 7.16 -10.35
N ALA A 97 -5.86 7.23 -10.66
CA ALA A 97 -4.81 6.52 -9.92
C ALA A 97 -4.67 7.04 -8.49
N ALA A 98 -4.83 8.35 -8.27
CA ALA A 98 -4.85 8.91 -6.94
C ALA A 98 -6.04 8.37 -6.10
N VAL A 99 -7.25 8.39 -6.65
CA VAL A 99 -8.45 7.86 -5.98
C VAL A 99 -8.30 6.37 -5.70
N LEU A 100 -7.86 5.58 -6.67
CA LEU A 100 -7.65 4.14 -6.49
C LEU A 100 -6.63 3.85 -5.40
N THR A 101 -5.48 4.51 -5.42
CA THR A 101 -4.42 4.26 -4.45
C THR A 101 -4.88 4.62 -3.03
N PHE A 102 -5.63 5.72 -2.87
CA PHE A 102 -6.26 6.11 -1.61
C PHE A 102 -7.34 5.11 -1.17
N CYS A 103 -8.20 4.67 -2.08
CA CYS A 103 -9.23 3.66 -1.82
C CYS A 103 -8.61 2.34 -1.36
N GLY A 104 -7.50 1.89 -1.95
CA GLY A 104 -6.79 0.68 -1.53
C GLY A 104 -6.35 0.75 -0.06
N GLY A 105 -5.78 1.89 0.36
CA GLY A 105 -5.41 2.10 1.76
C GLY A 105 -6.62 2.13 2.71
N ALA A 106 -7.69 2.85 2.35
CA ALA A 106 -8.91 2.95 3.15
C ALA A 106 -9.62 1.59 3.29
N LEU A 107 -9.65 0.80 2.22
CA LEU A 107 -10.28 -0.51 2.19
C LEU A 107 -9.52 -1.52 3.07
N ALA A 108 -8.19 -1.48 3.07
CA ALA A 108 -7.37 -2.31 3.97
C ALA A 108 -7.64 -2.01 5.45
N ILE A 109 -7.78 -0.73 5.81
CA ILE A 109 -8.12 -0.30 7.19
C ILE A 109 -9.52 -0.81 7.58
N LYS A 110 -10.50 -0.67 6.67
CA LYS A 110 -11.88 -1.14 6.89
C LYS A 110 -11.96 -2.65 7.04
N VAL A 111 -11.29 -3.41 6.17
CA VAL A 111 -11.29 -4.89 6.17
C VAL A 111 -10.62 -5.46 7.42
N THR A 112 -9.55 -4.82 7.89
CA THR A 112 -8.82 -5.28 9.08
C THR A 112 -9.48 -4.87 10.39
N SER A 113 -10.53 -4.03 10.35
CA SER A 113 -11.15 -3.43 11.54
C SER A 113 -10.10 -2.83 12.48
N ALA A 114 -9.15 -2.11 11.90
CA ALA A 114 -8.04 -1.53 12.63
C ALA A 114 -8.52 -0.47 13.63
N SER A 115 -7.88 -0.40 14.79
CA SER A 115 -8.23 0.53 15.86
C SER A 115 -7.19 1.65 15.99
N TYR A 116 -7.66 2.85 16.33
CA TYR A 116 -6.83 3.99 16.71
C TYR A 116 -6.27 3.86 18.13
N ALA A 117 -6.82 2.94 18.94
CA ALA A 117 -6.27 2.64 20.24
C ALA A 117 -4.81 2.20 20.11
N LEU A 118 -3.94 2.75 20.96
CA LEU A 118 -2.55 2.34 21.04
C LEU A 118 -2.48 0.82 21.18
N PRO A 119 -1.65 0.12 20.40
CA PRO A 119 -1.48 -1.31 20.55
C PRO A 119 -1.02 -1.52 21.98
N GLN A 120 -1.78 -2.29 22.77
CA GLN A 120 -1.42 -2.62 24.14
C GLN A 120 0.04 -3.07 24.14
N GLN A 121 0.90 -2.21 24.69
CA GLN A 121 2.20 -2.66 25.13
C GLN A 121 1.84 -3.64 26.23
N ASN A 122 2.03 -4.94 26.00
CA ASN A 122 2.09 -5.87 27.10
C ASN A 122 3.23 -5.36 27.97
N SER A 123 2.91 -4.53 28.96
CA SER A 123 3.86 -4.20 29.99
C SER A 123 4.16 -5.55 30.65
N LYS A 124 5.45 -5.81 30.82
CA LYS A 124 5.92 -6.98 31.56
C LYS A 124 5.71 -6.74 33.08
N ASP A 125 4.66 -6.02 33.47
CA ASP A 125 4.47 -5.57 34.84
C ASP A 125 3.99 -6.69 35.77
N GLY A 126 3.70 -7.88 35.23
CA GLY A 126 3.43 -9.09 36.02
C GLY A 126 4.64 -9.99 36.25
N LEU A 127 5.88 -9.56 35.93
CA LEU A 127 7.08 -10.41 36.08
C LEU A 127 7.81 -10.22 37.42
N PHE A 128 7.25 -9.47 38.36
CA PHE A 128 7.84 -9.22 39.68
C PHE A 128 6.89 -9.47 40.86
N ASP A 129 5.76 -10.15 40.63
CA ASP A 129 4.87 -10.63 41.70
C ASP A 129 5.19 -12.10 42.05
N GLU A 130 6.45 -12.42 42.37
CA GLU A 130 6.83 -13.62 43.16
C GLU A 130 8.09 -13.35 44.00
#